data_AF-A0A4Q5SQZ9-F1
#
_entry.id   AF-A0A4Q5SQZ9-F1
#
_cell.length_a   1.000
_cell.length_b   1.000
_cell.length_c   1.000
_cell.angle_alpha   90.00
_cell.angle_beta   90.00
_cell.angle_gamma   90.00
#
_symmetry.space_group_name_H-M   'P 1'
#
loop_
_entity.id
_entity.type
_entity.pdbx_description
1 polymer ?
#
loop_
_entity_poly.entity_id
_entity_poly.type
_entity_poly.pdbx_seq_one_letter_code
_entity_poly.pdbx_strand_id
1 'polypeptide(L)'
;MAKEILAETKTLYIPFPKIRHVAQAEAILRGALIQFDYEYKPVQFDVVEMERWKGKYRPDLKCVRGDNTLFVEIIVSHQLDEEKIFKVKDDNVSMIEIDLSNVGREITREELAEFLASPKTPVRWVNMAKNPPEYDEVLKQRKELRQFVSQSQKVLLATTSNEVIFDCPIKTRLDRPFVYSDRCPACRYCAGIVRNQYETKVWCIGDNAWEYNKLLGL
;
A
#
# COMPACT_ATOMS: atom_id res chain seq x y z
N MET A 1 21.87 2.39 23.13
CA MET A 1 21.27 1.04 23.18
C MET A 1 20.79 0.53 21.81
N ALA A 2 19.65 0.95 21.26
CA ALA A 2 19.12 0.37 20.00
C ALA A 2 20.11 0.46 18.81
N LYS A 3 20.73 1.63 18.61
CA LYS A 3 21.75 1.84 17.57
C LYS A 3 22.94 0.89 17.71
N GLU A 4 23.42 0.69 18.94
CA GLU A 4 24.56 -0.18 19.25
C GLU A 4 24.22 -1.64 18.98
N ILE A 5 23.05 -2.11 19.42
CA ILE A 5 22.56 -3.47 19.15
C ILE A 5 22.51 -3.73 17.65
N LEU A 6 21.97 -2.80 16.86
CA LEU A 6 21.88 -2.95 15.41
C LEU A 6 23.26 -2.89 14.73
N ALA A 7 24.18 -2.07 15.25
CA ALA A 7 25.56 -2.01 14.76
C ALA A 7 26.35 -3.30 15.04
N GLU A 8 26.09 -3.95 16.17
CA GLU A 8 26.72 -5.22 16.57
C GLU A 8 26.13 -6.42 15.82
N THR A 9 24.80 -6.55 15.82
CA THR A 9 24.10 -7.70 15.23
C THR A 9 24.07 -7.64 13.69
N LYS A 10 24.14 -6.43 13.13
CA LYS A 10 24.08 -6.14 11.69
C LYS A 10 22.89 -6.80 10.98
N THR A 11 21.82 -7.08 11.71
CA THR A 11 20.66 -7.81 11.19
C THR A 11 19.40 -7.04 11.54
N LEU A 12 18.48 -6.95 10.58
CA LEU A 12 17.19 -6.30 10.78
C LEU A 12 16.10 -6.98 9.95
N TYR A 13 14.89 -7.10 10.50
CA TYR A 13 13.73 -7.52 9.73
C TYR A 13 13.21 -6.35 8.90
N ILE A 14 13.20 -6.52 7.58
CA ILE A 14 12.75 -5.49 6.64
C ILE A 14 11.42 -5.91 6.01
N PRO A 15 10.41 -5.03 5.97
CA PRO A 15 9.15 -5.31 5.31
C PRO A 15 9.31 -5.27 3.79
N PHE A 16 9.23 -6.40 3.11
CA PHE A 16 9.19 -6.43 1.66
C PHE A 16 7.74 -6.42 1.17
N PRO A 17 7.37 -5.48 0.28
CA PRO A 17 5.99 -5.40 -0.19
C PRO A 17 5.62 -6.65 -0.98
N LYS A 18 4.47 -7.23 -0.65
CA LYS A 18 3.82 -8.33 -1.36
C LYS A 18 2.50 -7.84 -1.94
N ILE A 19 2.21 -8.32 -3.14
CA ILE A 19 0.98 -7.99 -3.83
C ILE A 19 -0.11 -8.94 -3.36
N ARG A 20 -1.23 -8.38 -2.92
CA ARG A 20 -2.47 -9.11 -2.75
C ARG A 20 -3.53 -8.51 -3.66
N HIS A 21 -3.97 -9.31 -4.64
CA HIS A 21 -5.13 -8.98 -5.46
C HIS A 21 -6.38 -9.10 -4.61
N VAL A 22 -7.17 -8.03 -4.53
CA VAL A 22 -8.45 -8.06 -3.82
C VAL A 22 -9.57 -8.13 -4.85
N ALA A 23 -10.23 -9.28 -4.91
CA ALA A 23 -11.40 -9.48 -5.75
C ALA A 23 -12.65 -9.01 -5.01
N GLN A 24 -13.01 -7.72 -5.10
CA GLN A 24 -14.34 -7.21 -4.73
C GLN A 24 -14.55 -5.76 -5.17
N ALA A 25 -15.80 -5.39 -5.49
CA ALA A 25 -16.16 -4.05 -5.98
C ALA A 25 -15.85 -2.90 -5.00
N GLU A 26 -15.82 -3.19 -3.69
CA GLU A 26 -15.36 -2.24 -2.67
C GLU A 26 -13.89 -1.81 -2.87
N ALA A 27 -13.05 -2.67 -3.43
CA ALA A 27 -11.66 -2.37 -3.72
C ALA A 27 -11.51 -1.38 -4.90
N ILE A 28 -12.45 -1.37 -5.84
CA ILE A 28 -12.48 -0.43 -6.97
C ILE A 28 -12.81 0.97 -6.49
N LEU A 29 -13.86 1.08 -5.68
CA LEU A 29 -14.37 2.30 -5.07
C LEU A 29 -13.33 3.07 -4.25
N ARG A 30 -12.45 2.35 -3.55
CA ARG A 30 -11.39 2.94 -2.70
C ARG A 30 -10.02 3.00 -3.37
N GLY A 31 -9.91 2.65 -4.66
CA GLY A 31 -8.63 2.58 -5.38
C GLY A 31 -7.63 1.60 -4.73
N ALA A 32 -8.15 0.49 -4.20
CA ALA A 32 -7.53 -0.56 -3.40
C ALA A 32 -7.59 -1.95 -4.07
N LEU A 33 -7.79 -2.02 -5.40
CA LEU A 33 -7.73 -3.26 -6.19
C LEU A 33 -6.47 -4.10 -5.94
N ILE A 34 -5.39 -3.40 -5.55
CA ILE A 34 -4.14 -3.98 -5.13
C ILE A 34 -3.90 -3.51 -3.69
N GLN A 35 -3.87 -4.45 -2.75
CA GLN A 35 -3.37 -4.22 -1.40
C GLN A 35 -1.90 -4.64 -1.36
N PHE A 36 -1.09 -3.83 -0.67
CA PHE A 36 0.25 -4.23 -0.27
C PHE A 36 0.14 -4.93 1.07
N ASP A 37 0.48 -6.21 1.08
CA ASP A 37 0.89 -6.90 2.29
C ASP A 37 2.40 -6.71 2.46
N TYR A 38 2.96 -7.04 3.62
CA TYR A 38 4.39 -6.98 3.86
C TYR A 38 4.89 -8.29 4.43
N GLU A 39 5.85 -8.90 3.74
CA GLU A 39 6.63 -10.00 4.29
C GLU A 39 7.89 -9.45 4.93
N TYR A 40 8.00 -9.61 6.25
CA TYR A 40 9.19 -9.23 7.00
C TYR A 40 10.25 -10.31 6.85
N LYS A 41 11.42 -9.95 6.32
CA LYS A 41 12.56 -10.87 6.16
C LYS A 41 13.77 -10.35 6.93
N PRO A 42 14.54 -11.23 7.59
CA PRO A 42 15.81 -10.84 8.17
C PRO A 42 16.79 -10.50 7.05
N VAL A 43 17.43 -9.34 7.16
CA VAL A 43 18.49 -8.89 6.26
C VAL A 43 19.75 -8.68 7.07
N GLN A 44 20.81 -9.39 6.68
CA GLN A 44 22.16 -9.21 7.22
C GLN A 44 22.93 -8.20 6.38
N PHE A 45 23.59 -7.26 7.05
CA PHE A 45 24.41 -6.20 6.47
C PHE A 45 25.89 -6.49 6.66
N ASP A 46 26.70 -6.04 5.69
CA ASP A 46 28.16 -6.14 5.77
C ASP A 46 28.69 -5.13 6.79
N VAL A 47 28.15 -3.90 6.73
CA VAL A 47 28.55 -2.77 7.55
C VAL A 47 27.32 -2.03 8.06
N VAL A 48 27.34 -1.65 9.33
CA VAL A 48 26.36 -0.75 9.95
C VAL A 48 27.13 0.37 10.64
N GLU A 49 26.96 1.61 10.17
CA GLU A 49 27.65 2.79 10.69
C GLU A 49 26.65 3.66 11.45
N MET A 50 26.99 4.08 12.67
CA MET A 50 26.16 4.99 13.46
C MET A 50 26.43 6.46 13.09
N GLU A 51 25.36 7.24 12.98
CA GLU A 51 25.32 8.71 12.98
C GLU A 51 26.26 9.44 12.01
N ARG A 52 26.38 8.99 10.76
CA ARG A 52 27.13 9.72 9.72
C ARG A 52 26.26 10.73 8.99
N TRP A 53 26.79 11.95 8.83
CA TRP A 53 26.18 12.97 7.98
C TRP A 53 26.14 12.51 6.51
N LYS A 54 24.99 12.71 5.87
CA LYS A 54 24.83 12.62 4.41
C LYS A 54 24.17 13.89 3.91
N GLY A 55 24.95 14.77 3.28
CA GLY A 55 24.44 16.05 2.79
C GLY A 55 23.80 16.87 3.93
N LYS A 56 22.48 17.06 3.85
CA LYS A 56 21.70 17.90 4.79
C LYS A 56 21.02 17.12 5.93
N TYR A 57 21.15 15.80 5.99
CA TYR A 57 20.49 14.98 7.02
C TYR A 57 21.47 13.99 7.66
N ARG A 58 21.19 13.63 8.92
CA ARG A 58 21.99 12.71 9.74
C ARG A 58 21.08 11.56 10.19
N PRO A 59 21.02 10.45 9.44
CA PRO A 59 20.27 9.27 9.86
C PRO A 59 20.96 8.60 11.04
N ASP A 60 20.19 7.92 11.87
CA ASP A 60 20.72 7.19 13.03
C ASP A 60 21.70 6.09 12.62
N LEU A 61 21.37 5.35 11.56
CA LEU A 61 22.24 4.30 11.01
C LEU A 61 22.33 4.38 9.49
N LYS A 62 23.50 4.00 8.98
CA LYS A 62 23.75 3.67 7.58
C LYS A 62 24.15 2.20 7.49
N CYS A 63 23.29 1.39 6.89
CA CYS A 63 23.51 -0.04 6.68
C CYS A 63 23.90 -0.31 5.22
N VAL A 64 24.94 -1.10 5.00
CA VAL A 64 25.47 -1.43 3.67
C VAL A 64 25.44 -2.94 3.46
N ARG A 65 24.93 -3.36 2.29
CA ARG A 65 24.94 -4.76 1.83
C ARG A 65 25.30 -4.79 0.33
N GLY A 66 26.51 -5.24 0.02
CA GLY A 66 27.12 -5.06 -1.31
C GLY A 66 27.12 -3.58 -1.70
N ASP A 67 26.61 -3.28 -2.89
CA ASP A 67 26.51 -1.91 -3.41
C ASP A 67 25.27 -1.14 -2.91
N ASN A 68 24.41 -1.79 -2.12
CA ASN A 68 23.17 -1.17 -1.64
C ASN A 68 23.37 -0.52 -0.28
N THR A 69 22.84 0.69 -0.14
CA THR A 69 22.81 1.43 1.14
C THR A 69 21.36 1.62 1.59
N LEU A 70 21.11 1.32 2.86
CA LEU A 70 19.85 1.59 3.55
C LEU A 70 20.10 2.52 4.74
N PHE A 71 19.35 3.61 4.84
CA PHE A 71 19.35 4.46 6.02
C PHE A 71 18.25 4.03 6.98
N VAL A 72 18.51 4.15 8.27
CA VAL A 72 17.56 3.81 9.34
C VAL A 72 17.44 4.98 10.29
N GLU A 73 16.21 5.39 10.59
CA GLU A 73 15.89 6.29 11.69
C GLU A 73 15.20 5.54 12.82
N ILE A 74 15.52 5.84 14.08
CA ILE A 74 14.87 5.26 15.25
C ILE A 74 13.98 6.34 15.91
N ILE A 75 12.68 6.08 15.96
CA ILE A 75 11.69 6.97 16.54
C ILE A 75 11.40 6.52 17.98
N VAL A 76 11.49 7.45 18.94
CA VAL A 76 11.24 7.15 20.36
C VAL A 76 10.13 8.03 20.96
N SER A 77 9.93 9.26 20.47
CA SER A 77 8.86 10.14 21.00
C SER A 77 8.22 11.07 19.97
N HIS A 78 8.85 11.30 18.81
CA HIS A 78 8.32 12.12 17.74
C HIS A 78 8.50 11.42 16.40
N GLN A 79 7.46 11.43 15.58
CA GLN A 79 7.52 10.95 14.20
C GLN A 79 8.57 11.74 13.40
N LEU A 80 9.10 11.14 12.33
CA LEU A 80 9.94 11.86 11.37
C LEU A 80 9.25 13.13 10.87
N ASP A 81 9.96 14.26 10.92
CA ASP A 81 9.49 15.55 10.42
C ASP A 81 9.23 15.51 8.90
N GLU A 82 8.18 16.18 8.42
CA GLU A 82 7.79 16.24 7.01
C GLU A 82 8.94 16.77 6.14
N GLU A 83 9.74 17.71 6.65
CA GLU A 83 10.93 18.20 5.96
C GLU A 83 11.98 17.11 5.70
N LYS A 84 12.19 16.21 6.66
CA LYS A 84 13.12 15.08 6.50
C LYS A 84 12.58 14.10 5.47
N ILE A 85 11.28 13.78 5.52
CA ILE A 85 10.62 12.88 4.57
C ILE A 85 10.74 13.43 3.15
N PHE A 86 10.52 14.73 2.96
CA PHE A 86 10.66 15.37 1.66
C PHE A 86 12.08 15.24 1.11
N LYS A 87 13.11 15.61 1.90
CA LYS A 87 14.52 15.55 1.49
C LYS A 87 14.96 14.12 1.12
N VAL A 88 14.52 13.13 1.90
CA VAL A 88 14.83 11.70 1.65
C VAL A 88 14.24 11.19 0.32
N LYS A 89 13.04 11.66 -0.03
CA LYS A 89 12.40 11.33 -1.30
C LYS A 89 13.06 12.07 -2.47
N ASP A 90 13.40 13.34 -2.29
CA ASP A 90 14.07 14.18 -3.29
C ASP A 90 15.46 13.63 -3.65
N ASP A 91 16.25 13.23 -2.64
CA ASP A 91 17.56 12.60 -2.83
C ASP A 91 17.48 11.15 -3.33
N ASN A 92 16.26 10.60 -3.48
CA ASN A 92 15.96 9.22 -3.87
C ASN A 92 16.81 8.18 -3.13
N VAL A 93 16.78 8.21 -1.81
CA VAL A 93 17.54 7.27 -0.97
C VAL A 93 16.62 6.26 -0.28
N SER A 94 17.08 5.03 -0.14
CA SER A 94 16.37 4.01 0.62
C SER A 94 16.46 4.32 2.11
N MET A 95 15.33 4.53 2.75
CA MET A 95 15.23 4.80 4.18
C MET A 95 14.03 4.08 4.78
N ILE A 96 14.28 3.43 5.92
CA ILE A 96 13.24 2.92 6.82
C ILE A 96 13.31 3.68 8.14
N GLU A 97 12.24 3.56 8.90
CA GLU A 97 12.24 3.93 10.30
C GLU A 97 11.85 2.73 11.17
N ILE A 98 12.33 2.74 12.40
CA ILE A 98 11.99 1.79 13.45
C ILE A 98 11.26 2.57 14.54
N ASP A 99 10.01 2.25 14.79
CA ASP A 99 9.22 2.90 15.84
C ASP A 99 9.34 2.14 17.17
N LEU A 100 9.98 2.79 18.13
CA LEU A 100 10.17 2.33 19.50
C LEU A 100 9.37 3.18 20.49
N SER A 101 8.41 4.01 20.05
CA SER A 101 7.68 4.93 20.93
C SER A 101 6.87 4.23 22.02
N ASN A 102 6.48 2.97 21.78
CA ASN A 102 5.72 2.14 22.70
C ASN A 102 6.61 1.19 23.53
N VAL A 103 7.94 1.26 23.37
CA VAL A 103 8.88 0.45 24.14
C VAL A 103 9.13 1.15 25.48
N GLY A 104 8.90 0.42 26.58
CA GLY A 104 9.09 0.93 27.93
C GLY A 104 10.53 1.37 28.20
N ARG A 105 10.71 2.45 28.95
CA ARG A 105 12.05 3.00 29.28
C ARG A 105 12.91 2.05 30.13
N GLU A 106 12.29 1.08 30.79
CA GLU A 106 12.95 0.10 31.65
C GLU A 106 13.34 -1.19 30.91
N ILE A 107 13.14 -1.26 29.59
CA ILE A 107 13.53 -2.43 28.80
C ILE A 107 15.04 -2.71 28.95
N THR A 108 15.38 -3.98 29.19
CA THR A 108 16.79 -4.40 29.24
C THR A 108 17.39 -4.44 27.84
N ARG A 109 18.72 -4.50 27.78
CA ARG A 109 19.45 -4.59 26.51
C ARG A 109 19.12 -5.88 25.77
N GLU A 110 19.00 -6.98 26.51
CA GLU A 110 18.69 -8.32 26.00
C GLU A 110 17.27 -8.36 25.43
N GLU A 111 16.28 -7.86 26.18
CA GLU A 111 14.89 -7.78 25.72
C GLU A 111 14.76 -6.88 24.47
N LEU A 112 15.48 -5.76 24.43
CA LEU A 112 15.48 -4.89 23.26
C LEU A 112 16.14 -5.57 22.05
N ALA A 113 17.20 -6.35 22.26
CA ALA A 113 17.84 -7.10 21.18
C ALA A 113 16.92 -8.18 20.60
N GLU A 114 16.22 -8.93 21.45
CA GLU A 114 15.20 -9.88 21.01
C GLU A 114 14.05 -9.19 20.27
N PHE A 115 13.61 -8.04 20.78
CA PHE A 115 12.56 -7.25 20.14
C PHE A 115 12.96 -6.77 18.74
N LEU A 116 14.19 -6.26 18.56
CA LEU A 116 14.73 -5.79 17.28
C LEU A 116 15.03 -6.94 16.30
N ALA A 117 15.30 -8.14 16.82
CA ALA A 117 15.51 -9.37 16.04
C ALA A 117 14.20 -10.10 15.69
N SER A 118 13.06 -9.43 15.78
CA SER A 118 11.74 -10.02 15.57
C SER A 118 11.05 -9.43 14.34
N PRO A 119 10.26 -10.21 13.57
CA PRO A 119 9.39 -9.65 12.54
C PRO A 119 8.26 -8.75 13.09
N LYS A 120 8.10 -8.70 14.42
CA LYS A 120 7.12 -7.83 15.09
C LYS A 120 7.65 -6.42 15.36
N THR A 121 8.95 -6.15 15.14
CA THR A 121 9.49 -4.81 15.27
C THR A 121 8.72 -3.88 14.30
N PRO A 122 8.15 -2.75 14.78
CA PRO A 122 7.46 -1.80 13.92
C PRO A 122 8.46 -1.09 13.00
N VAL A 123 8.61 -1.60 11.78
CA VAL A 123 9.49 -1.04 10.75
C VAL A 123 8.64 -0.58 9.58
N ARG A 124 8.84 0.64 9.09
CA ARG A 124 8.18 1.13 7.87
C ARG A 124 9.15 1.78 6.89
N TRP A 125 8.85 1.67 5.60
CA TRP A 125 9.56 2.41 4.57
C TRP A 125 9.17 3.88 4.60
N VAL A 126 10.17 4.76 4.68
CA VAL A 126 10.02 6.20 4.44
C VAL A 126 10.13 6.47 2.93
N ASN A 127 11.14 5.85 2.31
CA ASN A 127 11.34 5.83 0.86
C ASN A 127 12.09 4.57 0.45
N MET A 128 11.72 3.98 -0.69
CA MET A 128 12.41 2.85 -1.29
C MET A 128 12.98 3.32 -2.63
N ALA A 129 14.29 3.60 -2.69
CA ALA A 129 14.90 4.20 -3.87
C ALA A 129 14.91 3.30 -5.10
N LYS A 130 14.96 1.99 -4.86
CA LYS A 130 14.83 0.94 -5.87
C LYS A 130 13.75 0.01 -5.40
N ASN A 131 12.59 0.12 -6.02
CA ASN A 131 11.54 -0.85 -5.85
C ASN A 131 11.95 -2.16 -6.55
N PRO A 132 11.53 -3.33 -6.02
CA PRO A 132 11.53 -4.54 -6.83
C PRO A 132 10.77 -4.28 -8.14
N PRO A 133 11.20 -4.82 -9.30
CA PRO A 133 10.50 -4.64 -10.56
C PRO A 133 9.01 -4.99 -10.47
N GLU A 134 8.66 -5.99 -9.67
CA GLU A 134 7.29 -6.42 -9.39
C GLU A 134 6.47 -5.32 -8.71
N TYR A 135 7.08 -4.50 -7.86
CA TYR A 135 6.42 -3.39 -7.18
C TYR A 135 6.19 -2.20 -8.12
N ASP A 136 7.15 -1.89 -9.00
CA ASP A 136 6.98 -0.82 -9.99
C ASP A 136 5.87 -1.15 -11.00
N GLU A 137 5.83 -2.40 -11.48
CA GLU A 137 4.76 -2.84 -12.39
C GLU A 137 3.38 -2.77 -11.71
N VAL A 138 3.30 -3.05 -10.41
CA VAL A 138 2.07 -2.90 -9.63
C VAL A 138 1.63 -1.46 -9.48
N LEU A 139 2.56 -0.56 -9.18
CA LEU A 139 2.23 0.87 -9.08
C LEU A 139 1.73 1.40 -10.42
N LYS A 140 2.35 0.97 -11.51
CA LYS A 140 1.92 1.27 -12.87
C LYS A 140 0.53 0.71 -13.16
N GLN A 141 0.30 -0.58 -12.91
CA GLN A 141 -1.01 -1.23 -13.07
C GLN A 141 -2.10 -0.53 -12.24
N ARG A 142 -1.79 -0.13 -11.00
CA ARG A 142 -2.72 0.62 -10.13
C ARG A 142 -3.07 1.98 -10.73
N LYS A 143 -2.10 2.69 -11.30
CA LYS A 143 -2.29 3.99 -11.95
C LYS A 143 -3.16 3.83 -13.20
N GLU A 144 -2.87 2.84 -14.03
CA GLU A 144 -3.64 2.50 -15.24
C GLU A 144 -5.09 2.13 -14.91
N LEU A 145 -5.30 1.26 -13.91
CA LEU A 145 -6.64 0.88 -13.45
C LEU A 145 -7.43 2.08 -12.94
N ARG A 146 -6.82 2.97 -12.16
CA ARG A 146 -7.48 4.20 -11.67
C ARG A 146 -7.89 5.11 -12.83
N GLN A 147 -6.99 5.30 -13.78
CA GLN A 147 -7.24 6.12 -14.96
C GLN A 147 -8.37 5.52 -15.79
N PHE A 148 -8.33 4.21 -16.05
CA PHE A 148 -9.37 3.48 -16.76
C PHE A 148 -10.73 3.63 -16.10
N VAL A 149 -10.84 3.37 -14.79
CA VAL A 149 -12.12 3.49 -14.05
C VAL A 149 -12.65 4.91 -14.14
N SER A 150 -11.78 5.92 -13.96
CA SER A 150 -12.17 7.32 -14.05
C SER A 150 -12.72 7.71 -15.43
N GLN A 151 -12.16 7.14 -16.51
CA GLN A 151 -12.52 7.46 -17.89
C GLN A 151 -13.69 6.62 -18.42
N SER A 152 -13.86 5.41 -17.91
CA SER A 152 -14.76 4.39 -18.45
C SER A 152 -16.07 4.25 -17.67
N GLN A 153 -16.14 4.79 -16.46
CA GLN A 153 -17.34 4.70 -15.63
C GLN A 153 -18.50 5.51 -16.22
N LYS A 154 -19.69 4.92 -16.22
CA LYS A 154 -20.96 5.57 -16.57
C LYS A 154 -21.93 5.49 -15.41
N VAL A 155 -22.81 6.50 -15.31
CA VAL A 155 -23.86 6.52 -14.30
C VAL A 155 -25.08 5.76 -14.82
N LEU A 156 -25.47 4.70 -14.11
CA LEU A 156 -26.73 4.00 -14.27
C LEU A 156 -27.69 4.49 -13.19
N LEU A 157 -28.92 4.81 -13.59
CA LEU A 157 -29.98 5.21 -12.67
C LEU A 157 -30.84 3.99 -12.33
N ALA A 158 -31.01 3.74 -11.03
CA ALA A 158 -32.04 2.81 -10.59
C ALA A 158 -33.38 3.55 -10.48
N THR A 159 -34.48 2.85 -10.77
CA THR A 159 -35.81 3.42 -10.59
C THR A 159 -36.11 3.68 -9.11
N THR A 160 -36.90 4.72 -8.84
CA THR A 160 -37.23 5.14 -7.48
C THR A 160 -38.14 4.15 -6.75
N SER A 161 -38.99 3.43 -7.48
CA SER A 161 -40.03 2.58 -6.88
C SER A 161 -39.53 1.18 -6.52
N ASN A 162 -38.65 0.60 -7.35
CA ASN A 162 -38.23 -0.80 -7.23
C ASN A 162 -36.70 -0.99 -7.19
N GLU A 163 -35.93 0.10 -7.19
CA GLU A 163 -34.46 0.10 -7.23
C GLU A 163 -33.87 -0.79 -8.33
N VAL A 164 -34.53 -0.82 -9.50
CA VAL A 164 -34.08 -1.63 -10.64
C VAL A 164 -33.31 -0.80 -11.66
N ILE A 165 -32.25 -1.39 -12.21
CA ILE A 165 -31.44 -0.86 -13.29
C ILE A 165 -31.78 -1.62 -14.56
N PHE A 166 -32.37 -0.90 -15.52
CA PHE A 166 -32.71 -1.48 -16.82
C PHE A 166 -31.51 -1.54 -17.75
N ASP A 167 -30.54 -0.63 -17.70
CA ASP A 167 -29.45 -0.60 -18.69
C ASP A 167 -28.14 -1.18 -18.16
N CYS A 168 -28.24 -2.28 -17.40
CA CYS A 168 -27.04 -2.98 -16.95
C CYS A 168 -26.30 -3.61 -18.16
N PRO A 169 -25.01 -3.32 -18.35
CA PRO A 169 -24.25 -3.83 -19.50
C PRO A 169 -23.77 -5.28 -19.33
N ILE A 170 -23.85 -5.83 -18.11
CA ILE A 170 -23.38 -7.17 -17.76
C ILE A 170 -24.54 -8.17 -17.67
N LYS A 171 -25.77 -7.79 -18.06
CA LYS A 171 -26.98 -8.64 -17.92
C LYS A 171 -26.69 -10.09 -18.33
N THR A 172 -26.83 -10.98 -17.36
CA THR A 172 -26.52 -12.41 -17.52
C THR A 172 -27.74 -13.24 -17.91
N ARG A 173 -28.92 -12.62 -18.02
CA ARG A 173 -30.21 -13.29 -18.25
C ARG A 173 -31.09 -12.51 -19.22
N LEU A 174 -31.50 -13.17 -20.30
CA LEU A 174 -32.36 -12.59 -21.34
C LEU A 174 -33.82 -12.48 -20.88
N ASP A 175 -34.27 -13.36 -19.99
CA ASP A 175 -35.63 -13.42 -19.43
C ASP A 175 -35.93 -12.36 -18.37
N ARG A 176 -34.88 -11.69 -17.86
CA ARG A 176 -35.01 -10.61 -16.87
C ARG A 176 -34.31 -9.36 -17.39
N PRO A 177 -35.04 -8.39 -17.99
CA PRO A 177 -34.44 -7.25 -18.66
C PRO A 177 -33.83 -6.20 -17.71
N PHE A 178 -33.80 -6.47 -16.40
CA PHE A 178 -33.31 -5.58 -15.35
C PHE A 178 -32.50 -6.31 -14.29
N VAL A 179 -31.72 -5.55 -13.52
CA VAL A 179 -31.05 -6.02 -12.30
C VAL A 179 -31.44 -5.13 -11.13
N TYR A 180 -31.57 -5.70 -9.93
CA TYR A 180 -31.73 -4.91 -8.72
C TYR A 180 -30.41 -4.22 -8.35
N SER A 181 -30.47 -2.96 -7.95
CA SER A 181 -29.31 -2.13 -7.62
C SER A 181 -28.56 -2.62 -6.38
N ASP A 182 -29.22 -3.40 -5.51
CA ASP A 182 -28.62 -4.08 -4.34
C ASP A 182 -27.59 -5.16 -4.71
N ARG A 183 -27.60 -5.64 -5.97
CA ARG A 183 -26.60 -6.56 -6.52
C ARG A 183 -25.37 -5.85 -7.07
N CYS A 184 -25.47 -4.55 -7.36
CA CYS A 184 -24.34 -3.78 -7.87
C CYS A 184 -23.15 -3.71 -6.91
N PRO A 185 -23.31 -3.55 -5.58
CA PRO A 185 -22.17 -3.57 -4.64
C PRO A 185 -21.33 -4.85 -4.72
N ALA A 186 -21.92 -5.99 -5.06
CA ALA A 186 -21.20 -7.26 -5.21
C ALA A 186 -20.65 -7.46 -6.65
N CYS A 187 -21.04 -6.61 -7.59
CA CYS A 187 -20.63 -6.72 -8.99
C CYS A 187 -19.22 -6.16 -9.18
N ARG A 188 -18.31 -6.96 -9.75
CA ARG A 188 -16.92 -6.56 -10.05
C ARG A 188 -16.76 -5.36 -10.99
N TYR A 189 -17.83 -4.92 -11.65
CA TYR A 189 -17.83 -3.78 -12.56
C TYR A 189 -18.54 -2.55 -11.96
N CYS A 190 -18.95 -2.61 -10.70
CA CYS A 190 -19.46 -1.47 -9.96
C CYS A 190 -18.29 -0.62 -9.46
N ALA A 191 -18.21 0.61 -9.95
CA ALA A 191 -17.22 1.61 -9.57
C ALA A 191 -17.74 2.55 -8.46
N GLY A 192 -19.04 2.52 -8.14
CA GLY A 192 -19.58 3.24 -6.99
C GLY A 192 -21.10 3.31 -6.92
N ILE A 193 -21.63 3.62 -5.73
CA ILE A 193 -23.07 3.79 -5.52
C ILE A 193 -23.32 4.97 -4.59
N VAL A 194 -24.26 5.82 -4.97
CA VAL A 194 -24.80 6.88 -4.12
C VAL A 194 -26.30 6.71 -4.07
N ARG A 195 -26.85 6.65 -2.85
CA ARG A 195 -28.28 6.58 -2.60
C ARG A 195 -28.73 7.85 -1.91
N ASN A 196 -29.80 8.45 -2.40
CA ASN A 196 -30.49 9.53 -1.72
C ASN A 196 -32.01 9.28 -1.75
N GLN A 197 -32.78 10.16 -1.13
CA GLN A 197 -34.25 10.01 -1.03
C GLN A 197 -35.00 10.09 -2.38
N TYR A 198 -34.32 10.46 -3.47
CA TYR A 198 -34.90 10.67 -4.79
C TYR A 198 -34.40 9.68 -5.83
N GLU A 199 -33.20 9.13 -5.68
CA GLU A 199 -32.59 8.25 -6.68
C GLU A 199 -31.43 7.42 -6.09
N THR A 200 -31.19 6.27 -6.73
CA THR A 200 -29.98 5.48 -6.55
C THR A 200 -29.15 5.56 -7.83
N LYS A 201 -27.96 6.14 -7.73
CA LYS A 201 -26.96 6.27 -8.81
C LYS A 201 -25.89 5.19 -8.64
N VAL A 202 -25.61 4.47 -9.72
CA VAL A 202 -24.55 3.45 -9.78
C VAL A 202 -23.53 3.83 -10.84
N TRP A 203 -22.27 4.04 -10.45
CA TRP A 203 -21.16 4.15 -11.38
C TRP A 203 -20.74 2.75 -11.81
N CYS A 204 -20.80 2.48 -13.11
CA CYS A 204 -20.55 1.17 -13.69
C CYS A 204 -19.53 1.27 -14.82
N ILE A 205 -18.57 0.34 -14.85
CA ILE A 205 -17.57 0.20 -15.93
C ILE A 205 -17.88 -1.01 -16.84
N GLY A 206 -19.05 -1.63 -16.68
CA GLY A 206 -19.34 -2.93 -17.30
C GLY A 206 -19.42 -2.91 -18.83
N ASP A 207 -19.67 -1.75 -19.45
CA ASP A 207 -19.55 -1.60 -20.92
C ASP A 207 -18.14 -1.93 -21.42
N ASN A 208 -17.13 -1.73 -20.58
CA ASN A 208 -15.72 -1.95 -20.90
C ASN A 208 -15.17 -3.17 -20.14
N ALA A 209 -16.03 -4.17 -19.85
CA ALA A 209 -15.68 -5.34 -19.06
C ALA A 209 -14.48 -6.13 -19.60
N TRP A 210 -14.38 -6.26 -20.94
CA TRP A 210 -13.27 -6.96 -21.57
C TRP A 210 -11.93 -6.26 -21.31
N GLU A 211 -11.84 -4.95 -21.53
CA GLU A 211 -10.63 -4.16 -21.27
C GLU A 211 -10.27 -4.18 -19.79
N TYR A 212 -11.27 -4.09 -18.92
CA TYR A 212 -11.08 -4.18 -17.48
C TYR A 212 -10.51 -5.52 -17.04
N ASN A 213 -11.00 -6.64 -17.57
CA ASN A 213 -10.48 -7.97 -17.25
C ASN A 213 -9.05 -8.15 -17.78
N LYS A 214 -8.75 -7.64 -18.97
CA LYS A 214 -7.39 -7.63 -19.53
C LYS A 214 -6.41 -6.87 -18.63
N LEU A 215 -6.78 -5.70 -18.12
CA LEU A 215 -5.95 -4.93 -17.17
C LEU A 215 -5.70 -5.67 -15.85
N LEU A 216 -6.61 -6.56 -15.45
CA LEU A 216 -6.48 -7.40 -14.25
C LEU A 216 -5.77 -8.74 -14.51
N GLY A 217 -5.45 -9.07 -15.76
CA GLY A 217 -4.87 -10.37 -16.13
C GLY A 217 -5.83 -11.55 -15.97
N LEU A 218 -7.12 -11.33 -16.23
CA LEU A 218 -8.21 -12.31 -16.07
C LEU A 218 -8.85 -12.72 -17.39
#